data_AF-A0A1V4HIT7-F1
#
_entry.id   AF-A0A1V4HIT7-F1
#
_cell.length_a   1.000
_cell.length_b   1.000
_cell.length_c   1.000
_cell.angle_alpha   90.00
_cell.angle_beta   90.00
_cell.angle_gamma   90.00
#
_symmetry.space_group_name_H-M   'P 1'
#
loop_
_entity.id
_entity.type
_entity.pdbx_description
1 polymer ?
#
loop_
_entity_poly.entity_id
_entity_poly.type
_entity_poly.pdbx_seq_one_letter_code
_entity_poly.pdbx_strand_id
1 'polypeptide(L)'
;MKDMVQFGIRIRRLRQQNKYSLRELGERSGVSYSFINSIENNRFSPSRETVIALADALNSADKDELLLLAGFAPTEEEALDGPLGASHAVDVDDPEISLFFKDFKNAPKERRDEMLRFWHFIQEQQKTRNPDSEQ
;
A
#
# COMPACT_ATOMS: atom_id res chain seq x y z
N MET A 1 1.07 0.27 -7.47
CA MET A 1 0.48 1.12 -8.53
C MET A 1 -1.02 0.86 -8.53
N LYS A 2 -1.87 1.89 -8.59
CA LYS A 2 -3.34 1.74 -8.57
C LYS A 2 -3.81 1.10 -9.89
N ASP A 3 -4.50 -0.03 -9.81
CA ASP A 3 -5.11 -0.73 -10.95
C ASP A 3 -6.53 -1.20 -10.56
N MET A 4 -7.49 -0.32 -10.83
CA MET A 4 -8.90 -0.60 -10.53
C MET A 4 -9.47 -1.74 -11.37
N VAL A 5 -8.90 -1.99 -12.56
CA VAL A 5 -9.39 -3.05 -13.44
C VAL A 5 -9.06 -4.41 -12.86
N GLN A 6 -7.81 -4.59 -12.43
CA GLN A 6 -7.39 -5.80 -11.74
C GLN A 6 -8.07 -5.96 -10.39
N PHE A 7 -8.31 -4.87 -9.66
CA PHE A 7 -9.08 -4.91 -8.41
C PHE A 7 -10.47 -5.54 -8.62
N GLY A 8 -11.25 -5.03 -9.58
CA GLY A 8 -12.61 -5.55 -9.85
C GLY A 8 -12.61 -7.03 -10.26
N ILE A 9 -11.66 -7.44 -11.11
CA ILE A 9 -11.47 -8.83 -11.52
C ILE A 9 -11.11 -9.72 -10.31
N ARG A 10 -10.20 -9.24 -9.44
CA ARG A 10 -9.75 -9.96 -8.25
C ARG A 10 -10.89 -10.21 -7.27
N ILE A 11 -11.70 -9.18 -6.98
CA ILE A 11 -12.90 -9.31 -6.14
C ILE A 11 -13.88 -10.34 -6.72
N ARG A 12 -14.18 -10.26 -8.03
CA ARG A 12 -15.07 -11.24 -8.68
C ARG A 12 -14.56 -12.67 -8.54
N ARG A 13 -13.26 -12.88 -8.77
CA ARG A 13 -12.62 -14.19 -8.67
C ARG A 13 -12.69 -14.74 -7.25
N LEU A 14 -12.31 -13.95 -6.26
CA LEU A 14 -12.34 -14.36 -4.85
C LEU A 14 -13.77 -14.69 -4.40
N ARG A 15 -14.75 -13.88 -4.82
CA ARG A 15 -16.16 -14.14 -4.55
C ARG A 15 -16.62 -15.49 -5.12
N GLN A 16 -16.27 -15.77 -6.38
CA GLN A 16 -16.62 -17.03 -7.06
C GLN A 16 -15.91 -18.24 -6.44
N GLN A 17 -14.65 -18.10 -6.02
CA GLN A 17 -13.89 -19.15 -5.33
C GLN A 17 -14.55 -19.53 -4.00
N ASN A 18 -15.05 -18.54 -3.27
CA ASN A 18 -15.85 -18.75 -2.05
C ASN A 18 -17.29 -19.20 -2.32
N LYS A 19 -17.70 -19.33 -3.59
CA LYS A 19 -19.07 -19.66 -4.02
C LYS A 19 -20.13 -18.68 -3.53
N TYR A 20 -19.75 -17.42 -3.29
CA TYR A 20 -20.69 -16.39 -2.87
C TYR A 20 -21.40 -15.76 -4.07
N SER A 21 -22.70 -15.57 -3.96
CA SER A 21 -23.45 -14.62 -4.76
C SER A 21 -23.07 -13.18 -4.38
N LEU A 22 -23.44 -12.21 -5.22
CA LEU A 22 -23.26 -10.79 -4.91
C LEU A 22 -23.99 -10.37 -3.63
N ARG A 23 -25.15 -11.00 -3.34
CA ARG A 23 -25.93 -10.72 -2.14
C ARG A 23 -25.26 -11.28 -0.88
N GLU A 24 -24.79 -12.52 -0.94
CA GLU A 24 -24.07 -13.14 0.18
C GLU A 24 -22.77 -12.39 0.52
N LEU A 25 -22.01 -11.96 -0.49
CA LEU A 25 -20.83 -11.11 -0.22
C LEU A 25 -21.24 -9.77 0.39
N GLY A 26 -22.35 -9.19 -0.05
CA GLY A 26 -22.84 -7.94 0.50
C GLY A 26 -23.30 -8.04 1.94
N GLU A 27 -24.00 -9.12 2.30
CA GLU A 27 -24.39 -9.42 3.68
C GLU A 27 -23.16 -9.61 4.59
N ARG A 28 -22.12 -10.30 4.10
CA ARG A 28 -20.88 -10.55 4.85
C ARG A 28 -20.01 -9.31 5.04
N SER A 29 -19.92 -8.46 4.02
CA SER A 29 -19.06 -7.26 4.02
C SER A 29 -19.77 -6.00 4.52
N GLY A 30 -21.10 -6.01 4.65
CA GLY A 30 -21.90 -4.80 4.89
C GLY A 30 -21.95 -3.85 3.67
N VAL A 31 -21.45 -4.28 2.50
CA VAL A 31 -21.44 -3.50 1.26
C VAL A 31 -22.62 -3.91 0.39
N SER A 32 -23.35 -2.95 -0.20
CA SER A 32 -24.53 -3.31 -1.01
C SER A 32 -24.14 -4.12 -2.27
N TYR A 33 -25.01 -5.08 -2.65
CA TYR A 33 -24.77 -5.93 -3.82
C TYR A 33 -24.58 -5.11 -5.12
N SER A 34 -25.27 -3.98 -5.25
CA SER A 34 -25.22 -3.10 -6.42
C SER A 34 -23.88 -2.37 -6.51
N PHE A 35 -23.29 -2.05 -5.35
CA PHE A 35 -21.97 -1.46 -5.25
C PHE A 35 -20.88 -2.48 -5.58
N ILE A 36 -20.97 -3.70 -5.03
CA ILE A 36 -20.08 -4.82 -5.36
C ILE A 36 -20.13 -5.11 -6.87
N ASN A 37 -21.32 -5.18 -7.45
CA ASN A 37 -21.47 -5.36 -8.90
C ASN A 37 -20.84 -4.22 -9.70
N SER A 38 -20.84 -3.00 -9.19
CA SER A 38 -20.22 -1.86 -9.88
C SER A 38 -18.70 -1.89 -9.77
N ILE A 39 -18.17 -2.34 -8.63
CA ILE A 39 -16.74 -2.62 -8.42
C ILE A 39 -16.26 -3.71 -9.39
N GLU A 40 -16.93 -4.87 -9.45
CA GLU A 40 -16.53 -5.99 -10.32
C GLU A 40 -16.55 -5.66 -11.82
N ASN A 41 -17.24 -4.59 -12.21
CA ASN A 41 -17.34 -4.12 -13.58
C ASN A 41 -16.63 -2.76 -13.80
N ASN A 42 -15.73 -2.36 -12.89
CA ASN A 42 -14.93 -1.12 -12.97
C ASN A 42 -15.71 0.17 -13.15
N ARG A 43 -16.93 0.25 -12.62
CA ARG A 43 -17.75 1.45 -12.69
C ARG A 43 -17.61 2.35 -11.46
N PHE A 44 -16.96 1.87 -10.39
CA PHE A 44 -16.82 2.62 -9.16
C PHE A 44 -15.49 2.32 -8.45
N SER A 45 -14.90 3.34 -7.82
CA SER A 45 -13.70 3.22 -6.98
C SER A 45 -14.13 3.17 -5.49
N PRO A 46 -13.88 2.07 -4.77
CA PRO A 46 -14.27 1.93 -3.36
C PRO A 46 -13.43 2.83 -2.42
N SER A 47 -13.92 3.08 -1.21
CA SER A 47 -13.11 3.67 -0.12
C SER A 47 -12.16 2.63 0.47
N ARG A 48 -11.17 3.08 1.26
CA ARG A 48 -10.25 2.17 1.96
C ARG A 48 -11.01 1.21 2.88
N GLU A 49 -11.98 1.72 3.63
CA GLU A 49 -12.80 0.94 4.55
C GLU A 49 -13.62 -0.11 3.82
N THR A 50 -14.14 0.24 2.63
CA THR A 50 -14.87 -0.73 1.78
C THR A 50 -13.93 -1.84 1.30
N VAL A 51 -12.70 -1.50 0.90
CA VAL A 51 -11.70 -2.50 0.47
C VAL A 51 -11.39 -3.45 1.62
N ILE A 52 -11.20 -2.94 2.84
CA ILE A 52 -10.95 -3.74 4.04
C ILE A 52 -12.15 -4.64 4.34
N ALA A 53 -13.37 -4.09 4.34
CA ALA A 53 -14.59 -4.87 4.60
C ALA A 53 -14.81 -5.99 3.58
N LEU A 54 -14.48 -5.76 2.30
CA LEU A 54 -14.52 -6.78 1.27
C LEU A 54 -13.42 -7.84 1.47
N ALA A 55 -12.20 -7.43 1.81
CA ALA A 55 -11.11 -8.34 2.12
C ALA A 55 -11.45 -9.28 3.29
N ASP A 56 -11.95 -8.73 4.39
CA ASP A 56 -12.34 -9.48 5.59
C ASP A 56 -13.49 -10.46 5.30
N ALA A 57 -14.46 -10.05 4.48
CA ALA A 57 -15.58 -10.90 4.09
C ALA A 57 -15.19 -12.05 3.13
N LEU A 58 -14.04 -11.96 2.47
CA LEU A 58 -13.62 -12.89 1.43
C LEU A 58 -12.73 -14.04 1.93
N ASN A 59 -12.42 -14.14 3.24
CA ASN A 59 -11.71 -15.21 3.98
C ASN A 59 -10.39 -15.78 3.42
N SER A 60 -10.06 -15.52 2.15
CA SER A 60 -8.89 -15.98 1.39
C SER A 60 -8.28 -14.85 0.56
N ALA A 61 -8.69 -13.60 0.86
CA ALA A 61 -8.16 -12.42 0.23
C ALA A 61 -6.87 -12.02 0.93
N ASP A 62 -5.82 -11.76 0.14
CA ASP A 62 -4.68 -10.99 0.60
C ASP A 62 -5.14 -9.52 0.70
N LYS A 63 -5.24 -9.03 1.94
CA LYS A 63 -5.77 -7.69 2.22
C LYS A 63 -4.86 -6.61 1.64
N ASP A 64 -3.56 -6.82 1.71
CA ASP A 64 -2.55 -5.87 1.24
C ASP A 64 -2.51 -5.82 -0.29
N GLU A 65 -2.65 -6.97 -0.95
CA GLU A 65 -2.86 -7.04 -2.41
C GLU A 65 -4.06 -6.17 -2.83
N LEU A 66 -5.21 -6.35 -2.16
CA LEU A 66 -6.43 -5.62 -2.49
C LEU A 66 -6.31 -4.11 -2.22
N LEU A 67 -5.65 -3.71 -1.13
CA LEU A 67 -5.36 -2.32 -0.82
C LEU A 67 -4.46 -1.68 -1.87
N LEU A 68 -3.37 -2.35 -2.25
CA LEU A 68 -2.43 -1.88 -3.27
C LEU A 68 -3.11 -1.69 -4.63
N LEU A 69 -3.92 -2.66 -5.06
CA LEU A 69 -4.68 -2.58 -6.31
C LEU A 69 -5.67 -1.41 -6.30
N ALA A 70 -6.34 -1.15 -5.17
CA ALA A 70 -7.23 -0.02 -4.99
C ALA A 70 -6.49 1.34 -4.85
N GLY A 71 -5.16 1.32 -4.68
CA GLY A 71 -4.31 2.51 -4.56
C GLY A 71 -4.15 3.00 -3.12
N PHE A 72 -4.33 2.13 -2.13
CA PHE A 72 -4.09 2.39 -0.72
C PHE A 72 -2.79 1.73 -0.25
N ALA A 73 -2.24 2.24 0.85
CA ALA A 73 -1.12 1.58 1.52
C ALA A 73 -1.58 0.25 2.14
N PRO A 74 -0.70 -0.78 2.16
CA PRO A 74 -0.88 -2.01 2.93
C PRO A 74 -1.23 -1.74 4.40
N THR A 75 -1.81 -2.72 5.07
CA THR A 75 -2.06 -2.64 6.50
C THR A 75 -0.75 -2.63 7.30
N GLU A 76 -0.71 -1.84 8.38
CA GLU A 76 0.50 -1.68 9.21
C GLU A 76 0.86 -2.97 9.98
N GLU A 77 -0.02 -3.98 10.01
CA GLU A 77 0.18 -5.24 10.75
C GLU A 77 1.08 -6.26 10.02
N GLU A 78 1.18 -6.21 8.68
CA GLU A 78 2.03 -7.11 7.87
C GLU A 78 3.18 -6.37 7.16
N ALA A 79 3.33 -5.06 7.39
CA ALA A 79 4.43 -4.23 6.86
C ALA A 79 5.81 -4.54 7.48
N LEU A 80 5.98 -5.70 8.11
CA LEU A 80 7.26 -6.17 8.67
C LEU A 80 7.98 -7.20 7.77
N ASP A 81 7.40 -7.71 6.67
CA ASP A 81 8.01 -8.84 5.92
C ASP A 81 7.96 -8.78 4.36
N GLY A 82 7.70 -7.62 3.74
CA GLY A 82 7.69 -7.45 2.27
C GLY A 82 8.85 -6.60 1.72
N PRO A 83 9.26 -6.72 0.42
CA PRO A 83 10.57 -6.28 -0.09
C PRO A 83 10.80 -4.76 -0.23
N LEU A 84 9.88 -3.91 0.27
CA LEU A 84 10.22 -2.54 0.68
C LEU A 84 10.77 -2.48 2.12
N GLY A 85 11.03 -3.64 2.71
CA GLY A 85 11.97 -3.92 3.78
C GLY A 85 13.41 -3.67 3.34
N ALA A 86 13.69 -2.41 3.02
CA ALA A 86 14.98 -1.82 3.36
C ALA A 86 15.03 -1.54 4.89
N SER A 87 14.48 -2.45 5.69
CA SER A 87 15.15 -2.94 6.86
C SER A 87 15.82 -4.28 6.48
N HIS A 88 17.00 -4.31 5.85
CA HIS A 88 18.20 -4.23 6.68
C HIS A 88 17.81 -3.69 8.07
N ALA A 89 17.70 -4.58 9.05
CA ALA A 89 18.55 -4.30 10.18
C ALA A 89 19.96 -4.01 9.60
N VAL A 90 20.20 -2.77 9.14
CA VAL A 90 21.21 -1.98 9.76
C VAL A 90 20.75 -2.10 11.18
N ASP A 91 21.39 -2.98 11.92
CA ASP A 91 21.57 -2.74 13.32
C ASP A 91 21.98 -1.27 13.37
N VAL A 92 21.00 -0.37 13.57
CA VAL A 92 21.30 1.03 13.80
C VAL A 92 21.71 1.09 15.27
N ASP A 93 22.76 0.34 15.58
CA ASP A 93 23.70 0.59 16.67
C ASP A 93 24.57 1.81 16.33
N ASP A 94 24.18 2.59 15.31
CA ASP A 94 24.66 3.94 15.06
C ASP A 94 23.74 4.95 15.78
N PRO A 95 24.19 5.54 16.91
CA PRO A 95 23.39 6.49 17.66
C PRO A 95 22.98 7.73 16.84
N GLU A 96 23.75 8.09 15.81
CA GLU A 96 23.50 9.29 15.01
C GLU A 96 22.29 9.11 14.08
N ILE A 97 22.16 7.96 13.43
CA ILE A 97 21.03 7.66 12.55
C ILE A 97 19.73 7.53 13.36
N SER A 98 19.79 6.88 14.53
CA SER A 98 18.65 6.80 15.45
C SER A 98 18.21 8.17 15.95
N LEU A 99 19.17 9.04 16.30
CA LEU A 99 18.88 10.41 16.71
C LEU A 99 18.29 11.24 15.57
N PHE A 100 18.79 11.07 14.34
CA PHE A 100 18.24 11.72 13.16
C PHE A 100 16.75 11.41 12.95
N PHE A 101 16.35 10.14 13.02
CA PHE A 101 14.94 9.77 12.87
C PHE A 101 14.05 10.34 13.98
N LYS A 102 14.56 10.37 15.22
CA LYS A 102 13.87 10.97 16.35
C LYS A 102 13.67 12.47 16.17
N ASP A 103 14.69 13.18 15.73
CA ASP A 103 14.63 14.62 15.52
C ASP A 103 13.78 14.98 14.31
N PHE A 104 13.89 14.21 13.23
CA PHE A 104 13.05 14.36 12.05
C PHE A 104 11.57 14.17 12.39
N LYS A 105 11.22 13.15 13.18
CA LYS A 105 9.81 12.90 13.58
C LYS A 105 9.22 14.01 14.43
N ASN A 106 10.02 14.60 15.32
CA ASN A 106 9.59 15.65 16.25
C ASN A 106 9.74 17.07 15.69
N ALA A 107 10.37 17.24 14.53
CA ALA A 107 10.60 18.56 13.93
C ALA A 107 9.30 19.20 13.40
N PRO A 108 9.20 20.54 13.44
CA PRO A 108 8.13 21.28 12.77
C PRO A 108 8.05 20.94 11.28
N LYS A 109 6.86 21.00 10.70
CA LYS A 109 6.60 20.61 9.31
C LYS A 109 7.56 21.29 8.31
N GLU A 110 7.80 22.58 8.47
CA GLU A 110 8.70 23.35 7.61
C GLU A 110 10.13 22.79 7.58
N ARG A 111 10.65 22.38 8.74
CA ARG A 111 11.97 21.76 8.86
C ARG A 111 11.99 20.36 8.25
N ARG A 112 10.93 19.57 8.42
CA ARG A 112 10.83 18.24 7.79
C ARG A 112 10.79 18.35 6.27
N ASP A 113 10.03 19.29 5.74
CA ASP A 113 9.91 19.53 4.30
C ASP A 113 11.26 19.95 3.70
N GLU A 114 12.04 20.77 4.41
CA GLU A 114 13.41 21.13 4.01
C GLU A 114 14.36 19.93 4.02
N MET A 115 14.34 19.12 5.06
CA MET A 115 15.16 17.89 5.15
C MET A 115 14.85 16.91 4.02
N LEU A 116 13.57 16.76 3.65
CA LEU A 116 13.16 15.92 2.51
C LEU A 116 13.64 16.50 1.18
N ARG A 117 13.61 17.83 1.00
CA ARG A 117 14.18 18.47 -0.21
C ARG A 117 15.67 18.19 -0.34
N PHE A 118 16.43 18.30 0.74
CA PHE A 118 17.85 17.94 0.74
C PHE A 118 18.09 16.47 0.43
N TRP A 119 17.27 15.57 1.00
CA TRP A 119 17.35 14.15 0.70
C TRP A 119 17.11 13.85 -0.78
N HIS A 120 16.08 14.44 -1.37
CA HIS A 120 15.80 14.31 -2.80
C HIS A 120 16.92 14.87 -3.67
N PHE A 121 17.52 15.99 -3.28
CA PHE A 121 18.67 16.58 -3.96
C PHE A 121 19.88 15.63 -3.96
N ILE A 122 20.21 15.00 -2.83
CA ILE A 122 21.30 14.03 -2.73
C ILE A 122 21.04 12.82 -3.64
N GLN A 123 19.80 12.31 -3.67
CA GLN A 123 19.40 11.18 -4.52
C GLN A 123 19.50 11.51 -6.02
N GLU A 124 19.13 12.73 -6.42
CA GLU A 124 19.30 13.21 -7.79
C GLU A 124 20.77 13.32 -8.18
N GLN A 125 21.63 13.83 -7.29
CA GLN A 125 23.08 13.93 -7.51
C GLN A 125 23.74 12.54 -7.63
N GLN A 126 23.28 11.54 -6.87
CA GLN A 126 23.76 10.16 -7.01
C GLN A 126 23.32 9.50 -8.31
N LYS A 127 22.11 9.79 -8.83
CA LYS A 127 21.68 9.36 -10.17
C LYS A 127 22.53 9.96 -11.28
N THR A 128 22.97 11.20 -11.15
CA THR A 128 23.88 11.85 -12.11
C THR A 128 25.34 11.40 -11.99
N ARG A 129 25.70 10.69 -10.91
CA ARG A 129 27.03 10.14 -10.65
C ARG A 129 27.27 8.73 -11.19
N ASN A 130 26.30 8.16 -11.90
CA ASN A 130 26.50 6.90 -12.63
C ASN A 130 26.67 7.15 -14.14
N PRO A 131 27.78 7.74 -14.62
CA PRO A 131 28.24 7.53 -15.98
C PRO A 131 29.20 6.33 -16.00
N ASP A 132 29.17 5.57 -17.09
CA ASP A 132 30.25 4.68 -17.51
C ASP A 132 31.62 5.18 -17.04
N SER A 133 32.24 4.46 -16.12
CA SER A 133 33.68 4.58 -15.87
C SER A 133 34.18 3.35 -15.13
N GLU A 134 34.22 2.23 -15.86
CA GLU A 134 35.41 1.37 -15.85
C GLU A 134 35.60 0.87 -17.29
N GLN A 135 36.66 1.41 -17.91
CA GLN A 135 37.24 0.97 -19.17
C GLN A 135 37.91 -0.39 -19.00
#